data_AF-A0A6I9W167-F1
#
_entry.id   AF-A0A6I9W167-F1
#
_cell.length_a   1.000
_cell.length_b   1.000
_cell.length_c   1.000
_cell.angle_alpha   90.00
_cell.angle_beta   90.00
_cell.angle_gamma   90.00
#
_symmetry.space_group_name_H-M   'P 1'
#
loop_
_entity.id
_entity.type
_entity.pdbx_description
1 polymer ?
#
loop_
_entity_poly.entity_id
_entity_poly.type
_entity_poly.pdbx_seq_one_letter_code
_entity_poly.pdbx_strand_id
1 'polypeptide(L)'
;MYLYNLTLQRATGITHAVHGNFSGSKMQEILVSRGKSLELLRPDPNTGKVHTLLTVEVFGIIRSLMAFRQTGGTKDYIIVGSDSGRIVILEYIPAKNIFEKVQQETFGKSGCRRIVPGQYLAIDPKGRAVMIGAVEKQKLVYILNRDAEARLTISSPLEAHKSNTLVYHTVGVDVGFENPMFACLEIDYEEADSDPTGDAAVKTQQTLTLYELDLGLNHVVRKYSEPLEEHANFLVSVPGGNDGPSGVLICSENYLTYKNLGDQHDIRCPIPRRRNDLDDPERGMIFVCSATHKTKSMFFFLAQTEQGDIFKITLETDEDMVTEIKLKYFDTVPVAASMCVLKTGFLFVASEFGNHYLYQIAHLGDDDDEPEFSSAMPLEEGDTFFFAPRPLRNLVLVDEMDSLSPIMACQVADLANEDTPQLYIACGRGPRSTLRVLRHGLEVSEMAVSELPGNPNAVWTVKRRVDG
;
A
#
# COMPACT_ATOMS: atom_id res chain seq x y z
N MET A 1 34.50 25.85 -8.80
CA MET A 1 34.24 24.84 -7.74
C MET A 1 33.51 23.69 -8.40
N TYR A 2 34.09 22.50 -8.43
CA TYR A 2 33.47 21.29 -8.98
C TYR A 2 33.11 20.37 -7.82
N LEU A 3 31.90 19.82 -7.82
CA LEU A 3 31.42 18.89 -6.80
C LEU A 3 30.98 17.59 -7.48
N TYR A 4 31.02 16.50 -6.72
CA TYR A 4 30.59 15.17 -7.16
C TYR A 4 29.60 14.59 -6.14
N ASN A 5 28.41 14.21 -6.60
CA ASN A 5 27.38 13.63 -5.73
C ASN A 5 27.56 12.11 -5.67
N LEU A 6 27.64 11.56 -4.46
CA LEU A 6 27.65 10.13 -4.19
C LEU A 6 26.75 9.82 -3.00
N THR A 7 25.98 8.72 -3.11
CA THR A 7 25.09 8.24 -2.04
C THR A 7 25.77 7.08 -1.31
N LEU A 8 26.06 7.25 -0.01
CA LEU A 8 26.66 6.21 0.84
C LEU A 8 25.61 5.22 1.36
N GLN A 9 24.55 5.76 1.98
CA GLN A 9 23.36 5.01 2.39
C GLN A 9 22.18 5.49 1.55
N ARG A 10 21.52 4.56 0.85
CA ARG A 10 20.32 4.87 0.07
C ARG A 10 19.15 5.23 0.99
N ALA A 11 18.13 5.87 0.43
CA ALA A 11 16.90 6.16 1.15
C ALA A 11 16.31 4.87 1.72
N THR A 12 15.83 4.90 2.96
CA THR A 12 15.23 3.72 3.62
C THR A 12 13.73 3.86 3.81
N GLY A 13 13.14 5.06 3.76
CA GLY A 13 11.68 5.20 3.83
C GLY A 13 10.99 4.55 2.63
N ILE A 14 9.90 3.83 2.87
CA ILE A 14 9.09 3.19 1.82
C ILE A 14 7.80 4.01 1.64
N THR A 15 7.51 4.44 0.42
CA THR A 15 6.28 5.18 0.09
C THR A 15 5.19 4.28 -0.50
N HIS A 16 5.59 3.22 -1.21
CA HIS A 16 4.67 2.26 -1.81
C HIS A 16 5.26 0.86 -1.70
N ALA A 17 4.41 -0.14 -1.45
CA ALA A 17 4.78 -1.55 -1.51
C ALA A 17 3.69 -2.32 -2.26
N VAL A 18 4.10 -3.20 -3.17
CA VAL A 18 3.20 -4.10 -3.89
C VAL A 18 3.81 -5.49 -3.90
N HIS A 19 3.00 -6.53 -3.74
CA HIS A 19 3.47 -7.91 -3.77
C HIS A 19 2.97 -8.64 -5.02
N GLY A 20 3.74 -9.61 -5.48
CA GLY A 20 3.44 -10.34 -6.71
C GLY A 20 4.45 -11.46 -7.00
N ASN A 21 4.15 -12.30 -7.97
CA ASN A 21 5.09 -13.26 -8.56
C ASN A 21 5.92 -12.57 -9.65
N PHE A 22 6.78 -11.64 -9.26
CA PHE A 22 7.62 -10.86 -10.18
C PHE A 22 8.70 -11.72 -10.85
N SER A 23 9.16 -12.78 -10.18
CA SER A 23 10.10 -13.74 -10.77
C SER A 23 9.46 -14.73 -11.77
N GLY A 24 8.13 -14.78 -11.88
CA GLY A 24 7.41 -15.78 -12.65
C GLY A 24 7.39 -17.18 -12.01
N SER A 25 7.82 -17.29 -10.75
CA SER A 25 7.74 -18.51 -9.95
C SER A 25 6.50 -18.51 -9.05
N LYS A 26 6.27 -19.58 -8.29
CA LYS A 26 5.20 -19.60 -7.25
C LYS A 26 5.51 -18.71 -6.05
N MET A 27 6.77 -18.31 -5.86
CA MET A 27 7.19 -17.45 -4.75
C MET A 27 6.69 -16.03 -4.99
N GLN A 28 6.24 -15.37 -3.92
CA GLN A 28 5.88 -13.96 -3.96
C GLN A 28 7.07 -13.13 -3.50
N GLU A 29 7.34 -12.07 -4.25
CA GLU A 29 8.28 -11.02 -3.90
C GLU A 29 7.51 -9.73 -3.58
N ILE A 30 8.18 -8.79 -2.92
CA ILE A 30 7.63 -7.48 -2.58
C ILE A 30 8.45 -6.44 -3.33
N LEU A 31 7.80 -5.62 -4.13
CA LEU A 31 8.40 -4.48 -4.78
C LEU A 31 8.10 -3.23 -3.98
N VAL A 32 9.13 -2.51 -3.57
CA VAL A 32 9.00 -1.28 -2.76
C VAL A 32 9.57 -0.08 -3.52
N SER A 33 8.88 1.05 -3.40
CA SER A 33 9.37 2.36 -3.82
C SER A 33 9.91 3.11 -2.61
N ARG A 34 11.14 3.61 -2.72
CA ARG A 34 11.75 4.50 -1.73
C ARG A 34 11.85 5.94 -2.23
N GLY A 35 10.84 6.35 -2.99
CA GLY A 35 10.77 7.66 -3.66
C GLY A 35 11.55 7.69 -4.97
N LYS A 36 12.89 7.69 -4.90
CA LYS A 36 13.79 7.80 -6.07
C LYS A 36 14.43 6.49 -6.55
N SER A 37 14.12 5.40 -5.86
CA SER A 37 14.66 4.07 -6.14
C SER A 37 13.57 3.01 -6.04
N LEU A 38 13.67 2.02 -6.90
CA LEU A 38 12.83 0.83 -6.91
C LEU A 38 13.63 -0.35 -6.38
N GLU A 39 13.05 -1.10 -5.45
CA GLU A 39 13.73 -2.22 -4.79
C GLU A 39 12.85 -3.45 -4.75
N LEU A 40 13.40 -4.60 -5.16
CA LEU A 40 12.75 -5.89 -5.10
C LEU A 40 13.26 -6.67 -3.90
N LEU A 41 12.34 -7.00 -3.00
CA LEU A 41 12.57 -7.75 -1.77
C LEU A 41 12.02 -9.17 -1.91
N ARG A 42 12.70 -10.12 -1.28
CA ARG A 42 12.26 -11.50 -1.14
C ARG A 42 12.20 -11.87 0.34
N PRO A 43 11.00 -12.02 0.91
CA PRO A 43 10.85 -12.69 2.20
C PRO A 43 11.11 -14.19 2.02
N ASP A 44 12.04 -14.75 2.79
CA ASP A 44 12.29 -16.19 2.83
C ASP A 44 11.37 -16.86 3.86
N PRO A 45 10.43 -17.73 3.43
CA PRO A 45 9.50 -18.39 4.36
C PRO A 45 10.18 -19.32 5.37
N ASN A 46 11.41 -19.78 5.11
CA ASN A 46 12.09 -20.74 5.98
C ASN A 46 12.84 -20.06 7.13
N THR A 47 13.57 -18.99 6.81
CA THR A 47 14.35 -18.23 7.80
C THR A 47 13.54 -17.09 8.40
N GLY A 48 12.48 -16.65 7.70
CA GLY A 48 11.70 -15.50 8.09
C GLY A 48 12.34 -14.16 7.75
N LYS A 49 13.49 -14.14 7.06
CA LYS A 49 14.24 -12.92 6.76
C LYS A 49 13.85 -12.30 5.43
N VAL A 50 13.92 -10.97 5.35
CA VAL A 50 13.71 -10.22 4.11
C VAL A 50 15.06 -9.93 3.46
N HIS A 51 15.23 -10.39 2.21
CA HIS A 51 16.43 -10.13 1.43
C HIS A 51 16.16 -9.18 0.27
N THR A 52 16.99 -8.15 0.14
CA THR A 52 17.00 -7.29 -1.05
C THR A 52 17.65 -8.04 -2.23
N LEU A 53 16.89 -8.28 -3.30
CA LEU A 53 17.37 -8.92 -4.52
C LEU A 53 17.98 -7.92 -5.51
N LEU A 54 17.30 -6.78 -5.68
CA LEU A 54 17.63 -5.77 -6.67
C LEU A 54 17.28 -4.39 -6.15
N THR A 55 18.17 -3.43 -6.35
CA THR A 55 17.90 -2.00 -6.10
C THR A 55 18.35 -1.20 -7.31
N VAL A 56 17.46 -0.38 -7.86
CA VAL A 56 17.74 0.48 -9.01
C VAL A 56 17.32 1.91 -8.70
N GLU A 57 18.22 2.88 -8.87
CA GLU A 57 17.83 4.29 -8.88
C GLU A 57 17.11 4.62 -10.19
N VAL A 58 15.91 5.19 -10.09
CA VAL A 58 15.08 5.53 -11.25
C VAL A 58 15.29 6.96 -11.73
N PHE A 59 16.02 7.77 -10.94
CA PHE A 59 16.30 9.18 -11.21
C PHE A 59 15.05 10.03 -11.48
N GLY A 60 13.98 9.75 -10.74
CA GLY A 60 12.70 10.47 -10.78
C GLY A 60 11.92 10.22 -9.50
N ILE A 61 10.70 10.75 -9.42
CA ILE A 61 9.82 10.59 -8.26
C ILE A 61 8.74 9.58 -8.63
N ILE A 62 8.76 8.41 -7.98
CA ILE A 62 7.68 7.42 -8.09
C ILE A 62 6.50 7.94 -7.27
N ARG A 63 5.38 8.18 -7.95
CA ARG A 63 4.15 8.74 -7.38
C ARG A 63 3.05 7.72 -7.21
N SER A 64 3.08 6.66 -8.02
CA SER A 64 2.16 5.53 -7.93
C SER A 64 2.84 4.27 -8.45
N LEU A 65 2.52 3.13 -7.84
CA LEU A 65 3.14 1.84 -8.11
C LEU A 65 2.07 0.74 -8.00
N MET A 66 1.86 -0.01 -9.07
CA MET A 66 0.90 -1.12 -9.12
C MET A 66 1.50 -2.34 -9.81
N ALA A 67 1.06 -3.53 -9.42
CA ALA A 67 1.41 -4.78 -10.07
C ALA A 67 0.17 -5.40 -10.73
N PHE A 68 0.30 -5.95 -11.93
CA PHE A 68 -0.82 -6.59 -12.62
C PHE A 68 -0.40 -7.87 -13.32
N ARG A 69 -1.37 -8.75 -13.52
CA ARG A 69 -1.24 -9.98 -14.28
C ARG A 69 -2.23 -10.00 -15.41
N GLN A 70 -1.74 -10.20 -16.63
CA GLN A 70 -2.60 -10.48 -17.77
C GLN A 70 -3.25 -11.87 -17.63
N THR A 71 -4.50 -12.01 -18.07
CA THR A 71 -5.26 -13.27 -18.06
C THR A 71 -4.43 -14.48 -18.54
N GLY A 72 -4.41 -15.55 -17.74
CA GLY A 72 -3.64 -16.77 -18.03
C GLY A 72 -2.11 -16.63 -17.90
N GLY A 73 -1.60 -15.47 -17.46
CA GLY A 73 -0.18 -15.28 -17.18
C GLY A 73 0.26 -15.95 -15.88
N THR A 74 1.57 -16.16 -15.73
CA THR A 74 2.18 -16.68 -14.51
C THR A 74 3.03 -15.65 -13.76
N LYS A 75 3.32 -14.53 -14.41
CA LYS A 75 4.23 -13.48 -13.95
C LYS A 75 3.51 -12.14 -13.86
N ASP A 76 3.84 -11.38 -12.82
CA ASP A 76 3.32 -10.03 -12.62
C ASP A 76 4.24 -8.99 -13.25
N TYR A 77 3.64 -8.08 -14.01
CA TYR A 77 4.28 -6.88 -14.51
C TYR A 77 4.10 -5.74 -13.52
N ILE A 78 4.95 -4.73 -13.64
CA ILE A 78 4.98 -3.57 -12.74
C ILE A 78 4.63 -2.33 -13.55
N ILE A 79 3.65 -1.56 -13.12
CA ILE A 79 3.32 -0.26 -13.71
C ILE A 79 3.77 0.84 -12.77
N VAL A 80 4.51 1.81 -13.31
CA VAL A 80 5.04 2.95 -12.55
C VAL A 80 4.49 4.25 -13.10
N GLY A 81 3.77 4.99 -12.25
CA GLY A 81 3.46 6.40 -12.46
C GLY A 81 4.54 7.27 -11.81
N SER A 82 5.15 8.15 -12.60
CA SER A 82 6.27 8.99 -12.16
C SER A 82 6.03 10.47 -12.48
N ASP A 83 6.97 11.32 -12.11
CA ASP A 83 7.02 12.73 -12.50
C ASP A 83 7.47 12.94 -13.96
N SER A 84 7.69 11.89 -14.76
CA SER A 84 8.25 12.05 -16.12
C SER A 84 7.26 12.51 -17.20
N GLY A 85 5.95 12.44 -16.95
CA GLY A 85 4.93 12.58 -18.00
C GLY A 85 4.80 11.34 -18.90
N ARG A 86 5.31 10.20 -18.43
CA ARG A 86 5.26 8.89 -19.10
C ARG A 86 4.76 7.81 -18.15
N ILE A 87 4.08 6.81 -18.71
CA ILE A 87 3.71 5.57 -18.02
C ILE A 87 4.69 4.50 -18.45
N VAL A 88 5.23 3.76 -17.49
CA VAL A 88 6.25 2.74 -17.73
C VAL A 88 5.75 1.40 -17.23
N ILE A 89 5.86 0.36 -18.06
CA ILE A 89 5.63 -1.02 -17.65
C ILE A 89 6.97 -1.76 -17.64
N LEU A 90 7.28 -2.34 -16.48
CA LEU A 90 8.52 -3.07 -16.22
C LEU A 90 8.22 -4.57 -16.01
N GLU A 91 9.21 -5.38 -16.36
CA GLU A 91 9.26 -6.81 -16.06
C GLU A 91 10.57 -7.11 -15.35
N TYR A 92 10.52 -7.84 -14.23
CA TYR A 92 11.74 -8.29 -13.56
C TYR A 92 12.30 -9.52 -14.26
N ILE A 93 13.58 -9.52 -14.64
CA ILE A 93 14.24 -10.65 -15.33
C ILE A 93 15.22 -11.34 -14.36
N PRO A 94 14.84 -12.48 -13.73
CA PRO A 94 15.69 -13.12 -12.70
C PRO A 94 17.07 -13.54 -13.22
N ALA A 95 17.15 -14.02 -14.47
CA ALA A 95 18.40 -14.49 -15.07
C ALA A 95 19.45 -13.37 -15.24
N LYS A 96 19.01 -12.12 -15.37
CA LYS A 96 19.88 -10.95 -15.53
C LYS A 96 19.92 -10.07 -14.28
N ASN A 97 19.03 -10.31 -13.31
CA ASN A 97 18.77 -9.46 -12.16
C ASN A 97 18.58 -7.97 -12.52
N ILE A 98 17.69 -7.70 -13.49
CA ILE A 98 17.34 -6.34 -13.93
C ILE A 98 15.84 -6.15 -14.04
N PHE A 99 15.40 -4.90 -14.00
CA PHE A 99 14.09 -4.50 -14.51
C PHE A 99 14.21 -4.17 -16.00
N GLU A 100 13.60 -4.99 -16.84
CA GLU A 100 13.46 -4.72 -18.26
C GLU A 100 12.25 -3.81 -18.48
N LYS A 101 12.47 -2.72 -19.23
CA LYS A 101 11.41 -1.78 -19.58
C LYS A 101 10.69 -2.28 -20.83
N VAL A 102 9.53 -2.89 -20.62
CA VAL A 102 8.74 -3.53 -21.68
C VAL A 102 7.98 -2.50 -22.49
N GLN A 103 7.35 -1.52 -21.83
CA GLN A 103 6.60 -0.44 -22.47
C GLN A 103 6.90 0.92 -21.84
N GLN A 104 6.86 1.97 -22.65
CA GLN A 104 6.99 3.35 -22.20
C GLN A 104 6.22 4.29 -23.11
N GLU A 105 5.05 4.75 -22.66
CA GLU A 105 4.20 5.67 -23.41
C GLU A 105 4.29 7.09 -22.85
N THR A 106 4.35 8.07 -23.74
CA THR A 106 4.42 9.50 -23.36
C THR A 106 3.05 10.14 -23.52
N PHE A 107 2.58 10.80 -22.46
CA PHE A 107 1.26 11.44 -22.45
C PHE A 107 1.28 12.90 -22.01
N GLY A 108 2.37 13.36 -21.40
CA GLY A 108 2.40 14.69 -20.79
C GLY A 108 3.80 15.25 -20.56
N LYS A 109 3.85 16.38 -19.86
CA LYS A 109 5.10 17.07 -19.48
C LYS A 109 5.62 16.54 -18.15
N SER A 110 6.92 16.61 -17.95
CA SER A 110 7.56 16.26 -16.68
C SER A 110 7.26 17.24 -15.53
N GLY A 111 7.43 16.76 -14.31
CA GLY A 111 7.14 17.40 -13.03
C GLY A 111 5.91 16.81 -12.33
N CYS A 112 5.85 16.94 -11.00
CA CYS A 112 4.66 16.66 -10.20
C CYS A 112 3.60 17.75 -10.41
N ARG A 113 2.96 17.75 -11.59
CA ARG A 113 1.97 18.77 -11.99
C ARG A 113 0.56 18.39 -11.52
N ARG A 114 -0.27 19.41 -11.31
CA ARG A 114 -1.67 19.29 -10.88
C ARG A 114 -2.53 18.49 -11.87
N ILE A 115 -2.42 18.84 -13.16
CA ILE A 115 -3.26 18.29 -14.23
C ILE A 115 -2.57 17.24 -15.11
N VAL A 116 -1.30 16.88 -14.86
CA VAL A 116 -0.63 15.83 -15.65
C VAL A 116 -0.70 14.51 -14.88
N PRO A 117 -1.20 13.42 -15.50
CA PRO A 117 -1.35 12.12 -14.84
C PRO A 117 -0.05 11.55 -14.27
N GLY A 118 -0.18 10.75 -13.21
CA GLY A 118 0.93 10.10 -12.53
C GLY A 118 0.72 9.94 -11.03
N GLN A 119 -0.21 10.70 -10.44
CA GLN A 119 -0.53 10.63 -9.01
C GLN A 119 -1.31 9.37 -8.66
N TYR A 120 -2.36 9.08 -9.44
CA TYR A 120 -3.24 7.94 -9.20
C TYR A 120 -3.04 6.91 -10.29
N LEU A 121 -3.10 5.64 -9.89
CA LEU A 121 -2.93 4.50 -10.79
C LEU A 121 -3.85 3.38 -10.34
N ALA A 122 -4.72 2.92 -11.22
CA ALA A 122 -5.65 1.84 -10.98
C ALA A 122 -5.60 0.84 -12.14
N ILE A 123 -5.76 -0.44 -11.82
CA ILE A 123 -5.71 -1.52 -12.80
C ILE A 123 -7.01 -2.31 -12.77
N ASP A 124 -7.46 -2.77 -13.93
CA ASP A 124 -8.46 -3.83 -14.01
C ASP A 124 -7.87 -5.10 -13.35
N PRO A 125 -8.55 -5.74 -12.39
CA PRO A 125 -8.02 -6.92 -11.69
C PRO A 125 -7.72 -8.13 -12.58
N LYS A 126 -8.27 -8.20 -13.81
CA LYS A 126 -7.91 -9.21 -14.82
C LYS A 126 -6.76 -8.78 -15.74
N GLY A 127 -6.19 -7.60 -15.52
CA GLY A 127 -5.03 -7.07 -16.24
C GLY A 127 -5.33 -6.64 -17.68
N ARG A 128 -6.58 -6.26 -17.98
CA ARG A 128 -7.03 -5.88 -19.33
C ARG A 128 -6.88 -4.38 -19.62
N ALA A 129 -6.90 -3.54 -18.59
CA ALA A 129 -6.79 -2.11 -18.72
C ALA A 129 -6.12 -1.48 -17.50
N VAL A 130 -5.54 -0.30 -17.69
CA VAL A 130 -4.97 0.53 -16.62
C VAL A 130 -5.41 1.97 -16.80
N MET A 131 -5.79 2.61 -15.69
CA MET A 131 -6.14 4.02 -15.63
C MET A 131 -5.05 4.77 -14.86
N ILE A 132 -4.51 5.83 -15.46
CA ILE A 132 -3.58 6.76 -14.82
C ILE A 132 -4.23 8.14 -14.71
N GLY A 133 -4.24 8.68 -13.49
CA GLY A 133 -4.95 9.91 -13.14
C GLY A 133 -4.01 11.00 -12.63
N ALA A 134 -4.38 12.26 -12.91
CA ALA A 134 -3.84 13.43 -12.25
C ALA A 134 -4.66 13.78 -10.99
N VAL A 135 -4.18 14.76 -10.21
CA VAL A 135 -4.96 15.29 -9.07
C VAL A 135 -6.22 16.01 -9.55
N GLU A 136 -6.17 16.56 -10.77
CA GLU A 136 -7.30 17.26 -11.35
C GLU A 136 -7.41 16.98 -12.84
N LYS A 137 -8.65 16.95 -13.33
CA LYS A 137 -9.04 16.98 -14.74
C LYS A 137 -8.65 15.76 -15.57
N GLN A 138 -7.35 15.52 -15.76
CA GLN A 138 -6.88 14.53 -16.72
C GLN A 138 -6.84 13.12 -16.13
N LYS A 139 -7.48 12.21 -16.86
CA LYS A 139 -7.45 10.77 -16.66
C LYS A 139 -7.26 10.11 -18.02
N LEU A 140 -6.40 9.11 -18.08
CA LEU A 140 -6.08 8.36 -19.29
C LEU A 140 -6.21 6.86 -19.00
N VAL A 141 -6.84 6.14 -19.93
CA VAL A 141 -6.99 4.68 -19.85
C VAL A 141 -6.23 4.04 -21.00
N TYR A 142 -5.44 3.02 -20.68
CA TYR A 142 -4.71 2.20 -21.65
C TYR A 142 -5.25 0.78 -21.62
N ILE A 143 -5.46 0.19 -22.79
CA ILE A 143 -5.82 -1.22 -22.95
C ILE A 143 -4.53 -2.04 -23.03
N LEU A 144 -4.50 -3.14 -22.28
CA LEU A 144 -3.36 -4.04 -22.16
C LEU A 144 -3.71 -5.36 -22.82
N ASN A 145 -2.99 -5.70 -23.88
CA ASN A 145 -3.21 -6.90 -24.67
C ASN A 145 -1.94 -7.74 -24.83
N ARG A 146 -2.07 -8.93 -25.39
CA ARG A 146 -0.94 -9.77 -25.81
C ARG A 146 -0.92 -9.91 -27.32
N ASP A 147 0.27 -9.85 -27.91
CA ASP A 147 0.47 -10.24 -29.30
C ASP A 147 0.50 -11.77 -29.46
N ALA A 148 0.66 -12.24 -30.71
CA ALA A 148 0.76 -13.67 -31.02
C ALA A 148 2.00 -14.35 -30.42
N GLU A 149 3.02 -13.57 -30.02
CA GLU A 149 4.24 -14.04 -29.36
C GLU A 149 4.13 -13.96 -27.82
N ALA A 150 2.92 -13.71 -27.29
CA ALA A 150 2.62 -13.52 -25.87
C ALA A 150 3.33 -12.34 -25.20
N ARG A 151 3.80 -11.36 -25.98
CA ARG A 151 4.37 -10.10 -25.48
C ARG A 151 3.26 -9.12 -25.11
N LEU A 152 3.48 -8.37 -24.04
CA LEU A 152 2.59 -7.30 -23.61
C LEU A 152 2.61 -6.14 -24.62
N THR A 153 1.43 -5.76 -25.11
CA THR A 153 1.19 -4.59 -25.95
C THR A 153 0.27 -3.60 -25.23
N ILE A 154 0.51 -2.30 -25.43
CA ILE A 154 -0.28 -1.21 -24.87
C ILE A 154 -0.97 -0.42 -26.01
N SER A 155 -2.23 -0.03 -25.83
CA SER A 155 -2.96 0.77 -26.82
C SER A 155 -2.58 2.26 -26.76
N SER A 156 -3.09 3.05 -27.71
CA SER A 156 -3.18 4.51 -27.52
C SER A 156 -4.08 4.84 -26.32
N PRO A 157 -3.82 5.97 -25.61
CA PRO A 157 -4.61 6.36 -24.46
C PRO A 157 -6.03 6.78 -24.87
N LEU A 158 -7.01 6.35 -24.09
CA LEU A 158 -8.38 6.84 -24.13
C LEU A 158 -8.57 7.91 -23.06
N GLU A 159 -9.15 9.04 -23.44
CA GLU A 159 -9.32 10.19 -22.55
C GLU A 159 -10.62 10.08 -21.74
N ALA A 160 -10.52 10.30 -20.43
CA ALA A 160 -11.65 10.42 -19.52
C ALA A 160 -11.59 11.76 -18.76
N HIS A 161 -11.37 12.85 -19.49
CA HIS A 161 -11.14 14.17 -18.91
C HIS A 161 -12.43 14.81 -18.39
N LYS A 162 -12.37 15.45 -17.22
CA LYS A 162 -13.46 16.24 -16.67
C LYS A 162 -12.92 17.51 -16.01
N SER A 163 -13.15 18.67 -16.62
CA SER A 163 -12.68 19.96 -16.11
C SER A 163 -13.23 20.26 -14.71
N ASN A 164 -12.48 21.04 -13.93
CA ASN A 164 -12.88 21.51 -12.60
C ASN A 164 -13.14 20.40 -11.57
N THR A 165 -12.61 19.19 -11.83
CA THR A 165 -12.80 18.05 -10.94
C THR A 165 -11.49 17.61 -10.31
N LEU A 166 -11.45 17.65 -8.99
CA LEU A 166 -10.40 17.08 -8.14
C LEU A 166 -10.64 15.59 -7.97
N VAL A 167 -9.56 14.80 -7.94
CA VAL A 167 -9.59 13.35 -7.69
C VAL A 167 -8.86 13.08 -6.38
N TYR A 168 -9.49 12.34 -5.48
CA TYR A 168 -8.92 11.98 -4.18
C TYR A 168 -8.25 10.61 -4.18
N HIS A 169 -8.88 9.65 -4.85
CA HIS A 169 -8.37 8.29 -5.02
C HIS A 169 -9.03 7.61 -6.22
N THR A 170 -8.36 6.61 -6.78
CA THR A 170 -8.88 5.80 -7.90
C THR A 170 -8.56 4.33 -7.66
N VAL A 171 -9.53 3.45 -7.86
CA VAL A 171 -9.34 1.99 -7.79
C VAL A 171 -10.03 1.30 -8.97
N GLY A 172 -9.49 0.18 -9.43
CA GLY A 172 -10.17 -0.67 -10.41
C GLY A 172 -11.20 -1.54 -9.70
N VAL A 173 -12.36 -1.75 -10.31
CA VAL A 173 -13.44 -2.59 -9.76
C VAL A 173 -13.34 -3.99 -10.37
N ASP A 174 -13.40 -5.06 -9.56
CA ASP A 174 -13.32 -6.44 -10.05
C ASP A 174 -14.66 -6.90 -10.63
N VAL A 175 -14.90 -6.57 -11.89
CA VAL A 175 -16.15 -6.87 -12.60
C VAL A 175 -16.16 -8.26 -13.27
N GLY A 176 -15.28 -9.17 -12.84
CA GLY A 176 -15.10 -10.44 -13.54
C GLY A 176 -14.55 -10.19 -14.95
N PHE A 177 -15.34 -10.54 -15.98
CA PHE A 177 -14.97 -10.35 -17.40
C PHE A 177 -15.85 -9.34 -18.14
N GLU A 178 -16.75 -8.64 -17.42
CA GLU A 178 -17.49 -7.51 -17.98
C GLU A 178 -16.56 -6.34 -18.32
N ASN A 179 -17.09 -5.30 -18.97
CA ASN A 179 -16.33 -4.10 -19.33
C ASN A 179 -15.60 -3.51 -18.09
N PRO A 180 -14.27 -3.30 -18.15
CA PRO A 180 -13.50 -2.79 -17.01
C PRO A 180 -14.09 -1.51 -16.44
N MET A 181 -14.17 -1.42 -15.12
CA MET A 181 -14.65 -0.24 -14.41
C MET A 181 -13.59 0.33 -13.47
N PHE A 182 -13.54 1.65 -13.38
CA PHE A 182 -12.66 2.39 -12.48
C PHE A 182 -13.50 3.33 -11.62
N ALA A 183 -13.43 3.14 -10.30
CA ALA A 183 -14.10 3.99 -9.33
C ALA A 183 -13.15 5.11 -8.87
N CYS A 184 -13.64 6.34 -8.89
CA CYS A 184 -12.92 7.55 -8.46
C CYS A 184 -13.71 8.31 -7.41
N LEU A 185 -13.01 8.83 -6.41
CA LEU A 185 -13.53 9.85 -5.50
C LEU A 185 -13.29 11.23 -6.11
N GLU A 186 -14.35 11.97 -6.40
CA GLU A 186 -14.30 13.22 -7.17
C GLU A 186 -15.03 14.38 -6.49
N ILE A 187 -14.48 15.60 -6.57
CA ILE A 187 -15.14 16.85 -6.17
C ILE A 187 -15.09 17.83 -7.35
N ASP A 188 -16.25 18.36 -7.74
CA ASP A 188 -16.35 19.47 -8.70
C ASP A 188 -16.32 20.80 -7.93
N TYR A 189 -15.39 21.69 -8.26
CA TYR A 189 -15.20 22.96 -7.57
C TYR A 189 -15.63 24.18 -8.40
N GLU A 190 -16.25 23.98 -9.57
CA GLU A 190 -16.65 25.07 -10.47
C GLU A 190 -17.61 26.09 -9.80
N GLU A 191 -18.59 25.60 -9.04
CA GLU A 191 -19.53 26.45 -8.31
C GLU A 191 -18.86 27.20 -7.15
N ALA A 192 -17.96 26.51 -6.43
CA ALA A 192 -17.23 27.09 -5.30
C ALA A 192 -16.31 28.25 -5.74
N ASP A 193 -15.66 28.13 -6.89
CA ASP A 193 -14.82 29.21 -7.45
C ASP A 193 -15.64 30.44 -7.87
N SER A 194 -16.92 30.25 -8.20
CA SER A 194 -17.81 31.28 -8.71
C SER A 194 -18.63 31.97 -7.61
N ASP A 195 -18.56 31.50 -6.37
CA ASP A 195 -19.37 31.96 -5.24
C ASP A 195 -18.53 32.75 -4.20
N PRO A 196 -18.63 34.10 -4.17
CA PRO A 196 -17.91 34.92 -3.20
C PRO A 196 -18.40 34.77 -1.75
N THR A 197 -19.57 34.17 -1.49
CA THR A 197 -20.07 34.00 -0.11
C THR A 197 -19.40 32.82 0.60
N GLY A 198 -18.90 31.85 -0.16
CA GLY A 198 -18.32 30.61 0.35
C GLY A 198 -19.35 29.53 0.71
N ASP A 199 -20.65 29.77 0.48
CA ASP A 199 -21.71 28.82 0.78
C ASP A 199 -21.63 27.58 -0.12
N ALA A 200 -21.26 27.76 -1.39
CA ALA A 200 -21.07 26.67 -2.34
C ALA A 200 -19.93 25.75 -1.92
N ALA A 201 -18.82 26.30 -1.41
CA ALA A 201 -17.68 25.51 -0.93
C ALA A 201 -18.06 24.60 0.24
N VAL A 202 -18.93 25.05 1.14
CA VAL A 202 -19.40 24.26 2.29
C VAL A 202 -20.39 23.17 1.88
N LYS A 203 -21.22 23.42 0.86
CA LYS A 203 -22.24 22.47 0.38
C LYS A 203 -21.73 21.47 -0.64
N THR A 204 -20.55 21.70 -1.21
CA THR A 204 -19.98 20.83 -2.24
C THR A 204 -19.66 19.46 -1.64
N GLN A 205 -20.30 18.42 -2.16
CA GLN A 205 -20.10 17.04 -1.71
C GLN A 205 -19.10 16.30 -2.59
N GLN A 206 -18.36 15.39 -1.97
CA GLN A 206 -17.60 14.39 -2.72
C GLN A 206 -18.54 13.39 -3.38
N THR A 207 -18.18 12.94 -4.58
CA THR A 207 -18.94 11.98 -5.37
C THR A 207 -18.11 10.73 -5.65
N LEU A 208 -18.74 9.56 -5.58
CA LEU A 208 -18.20 8.32 -6.13
C LEU A 208 -18.61 8.22 -7.59
N THR A 209 -17.64 8.31 -8.49
CA THR A 209 -17.86 8.23 -9.93
C THR A 209 -17.24 6.95 -10.50
N LEU A 210 -18.03 6.19 -11.27
CA LEU A 210 -17.54 5.01 -11.99
C LEU A 210 -17.39 5.30 -13.49
N TYR A 211 -16.17 5.09 -13.98
CA TYR A 211 -15.83 5.15 -15.39
C TYR A 211 -15.81 3.72 -15.96
N GLU A 212 -16.59 3.46 -17.00
CA GLU A 212 -16.61 2.19 -17.71
C GLU A 212 -15.81 2.32 -19.01
N LEU A 213 -14.94 1.35 -19.25
CA LEU A 213 -14.25 1.18 -20.51
C LEU A 213 -15.05 0.19 -21.37
N ASP A 214 -15.71 0.70 -22.40
CA ASP A 214 -16.35 -0.15 -23.40
C ASP A 214 -15.28 -0.68 -24.37
N LEU A 215 -14.94 -1.97 -24.24
CA LEU A 215 -13.93 -2.61 -25.07
C LEU A 215 -14.38 -2.77 -26.54
N GLY A 216 -15.69 -2.83 -26.80
CA GLY A 216 -16.24 -2.95 -28.15
C GLY A 216 -16.27 -1.63 -28.90
N LEU A 217 -16.65 -0.55 -28.20
CA LEU A 217 -16.71 0.81 -28.76
C LEU A 217 -15.40 1.60 -28.59
N ASN A 218 -14.44 1.07 -27.84
CA ASN A 218 -13.12 1.65 -27.60
C ASN A 218 -13.17 3.10 -27.09
N HIS A 219 -14.03 3.37 -26.10
CA HIS A 219 -14.12 4.66 -25.43
C HIS A 219 -14.43 4.47 -23.93
N VAL A 220 -14.14 5.50 -23.14
CA VAL A 220 -14.43 5.52 -21.71
C VAL A 220 -15.62 6.44 -21.47
N VAL A 221 -16.61 5.95 -20.73
CA VAL A 221 -17.81 6.72 -20.38
C VAL A 221 -17.93 6.83 -18.86
N ARG A 222 -18.38 7.99 -18.39
CA ARG A 222 -18.77 8.19 -17.00
C ARG A 222 -20.15 7.56 -16.80
N LYS A 223 -20.18 6.30 -16.36
CA LYS A 223 -21.40 5.48 -16.30
C LYS A 223 -22.28 5.85 -15.11
N TYR A 224 -21.66 6.13 -13.97
CA TYR A 224 -22.35 6.37 -12.71
C TYR A 224 -21.66 7.46 -11.91
N SER A 225 -22.44 8.22 -11.15
CA SER A 225 -21.94 9.24 -10.24
C SER A 225 -22.95 9.49 -9.14
N GLU A 226 -22.57 9.25 -7.90
CA GLU A 226 -23.42 9.55 -6.75
C GLU A 226 -22.68 10.32 -5.66
N PRO A 227 -23.35 11.27 -5.00
CA PRO A 227 -22.79 11.97 -3.85
C PRO A 227 -22.57 11.00 -2.68
N LEU A 228 -21.53 11.27 -1.90
CA LEU A 228 -21.24 10.64 -0.63
C LEU A 228 -21.74 11.51 0.51
N GLU A 229 -22.11 10.86 1.60
CA GLU A 229 -22.55 11.53 2.82
C GLU A 229 -21.37 12.22 3.53
N GLU A 230 -20.25 11.50 3.69
CA GLU A 230 -18.99 12.04 4.19
C GLU A 230 -17.87 12.06 3.15
N HIS A 231 -16.86 12.89 3.39
CA HIS A 231 -15.63 12.86 2.62
C HIS A 231 -14.83 11.59 2.93
N ALA A 232 -14.57 10.83 1.88
CA ALA A 232 -13.73 9.65 1.85
C ALA A 232 -12.29 9.97 1.49
N ASN A 233 -11.35 9.23 2.07
CA ASN A 233 -9.92 9.41 1.84
C ASN A 233 -9.35 8.41 0.81
N PHE A 234 -9.75 7.13 0.82
CA PHE A 234 -9.38 6.16 -0.21
C PHE A 234 -10.44 5.06 -0.40
N LEU A 235 -10.24 4.26 -1.46
CA LEU A 235 -11.12 3.16 -1.87
C LEU A 235 -10.38 1.82 -1.83
N VAL A 236 -11.09 0.74 -1.51
CA VAL A 236 -10.60 -0.64 -1.61
C VAL A 236 -11.42 -1.41 -2.62
N SER A 237 -10.76 -2.08 -3.56
CA SER A 237 -11.42 -2.98 -4.51
C SER A 237 -11.91 -4.23 -3.79
N VAL A 238 -13.19 -4.53 -3.91
CA VAL A 238 -13.77 -5.79 -3.45
C VAL A 238 -13.65 -6.82 -4.57
N PRO A 239 -13.19 -8.06 -4.29
CA PRO A 239 -13.17 -9.12 -5.29
C PRO A 239 -14.55 -9.38 -5.88
N GLY A 240 -14.60 -9.69 -7.18
CA GLY A 240 -15.86 -9.88 -7.89
C GLY A 240 -15.84 -10.99 -8.93
N GLY A 241 -16.94 -11.12 -9.67
CA GLY A 241 -17.19 -12.27 -10.53
C GLY A 241 -17.43 -13.53 -9.68
N ASN A 242 -16.74 -14.63 -9.99
CA ASN A 242 -16.94 -15.89 -9.27
C ASN A 242 -16.35 -15.90 -7.85
N ASP A 243 -15.64 -14.85 -7.45
CA ASP A 243 -14.86 -14.80 -6.22
C ASP A 243 -15.42 -13.85 -5.15
N GLY A 244 -16.52 -13.15 -5.44
CA GLY A 244 -17.13 -12.18 -4.53
C GLY A 244 -18.13 -11.25 -5.22
N PRO A 245 -18.71 -10.30 -4.47
CA PRO A 245 -19.83 -9.47 -4.93
C PRO A 245 -19.43 -8.28 -5.81
N SER A 246 -18.13 -8.06 -6.08
CA SER A 246 -17.61 -6.84 -6.71
C SER A 246 -17.86 -5.59 -5.85
N GLY A 247 -17.81 -4.39 -6.43
CA GLY A 247 -17.99 -3.12 -5.73
C GLY A 247 -16.74 -2.59 -5.06
N VAL A 248 -16.93 -1.58 -4.21
CA VAL A 248 -15.85 -0.88 -3.51
C VAL A 248 -16.19 -0.66 -2.04
N LEU A 249 -15.17 -0.73 -1.19
CA LEU A 249 -15.24 -0.17 0.15
C LEU A 249 -14.69 1.25 0.11
N ILE A 250 -15.45 2.17 0.70
CA ILE A 250 -15.19 3.59 0.80
C ILE A 250 -14.77 3.86 2.24
N CYS A 251 -13.51 4.23 2.44
CA CYS A 251 -13.01 4.63 3.75
C CYS A 251 -13.25 6.12 3.93
N SER A 252 -14.04 6.47 4.94
CA SER A 252 -14.39 7.85 5.30
C SER A 252 -14.03 8.13 6.75
N GLU A 253 -14.14 9.39 7.16
CA GLU A 253 -14.00 9.75 8.57
C GLU A 253 -15.09 9.05 9.41
N ASN A 254 -14.66 8.27 10.40
CA ASN A 254 -15.45 7.46 11.32
C ASN A 254 -16.28 6.32 10.69
N TYR A 255 -16.30 6.16 9.37
CA TYR A 255 -17.16 5.18 8.70
C TYR A 255 -16.43 4.38 7.62
N LEU A 256 -16.87 3.14 7.45
CA LEU A 256 -16.58 2.29 6.32
C LEU A 256 -17.88 2.01 5.58
N THR A 257 -17.94 2.35 4.29
CA THR A 257 -19.15 2.16 3.48
C THR A 257 -18.87 1.21 2.33
N TYR A 258 -19.65 0.14 2.20
CA TYR A 258 -19.67 -0.69 1.01
C TYR A 258 -20.71 -0.15 0.03
N LYS A 259 -20.27 0.01 -1.22
CA LYS A 259 -21.12 0.49 -2.31
C LYS A 259 -20.85 -0.29 -3.59
N ASN A 260 -21.91 -0.72 -4.26
CA ASN A 260 -21.85 -1.38 -5.56
C ASN A 260 -22.91 -0.79 -6.50
N LEU A 261 -22.79 -1.06 -7.79
CA LEU A 261 -23.81 -0.66 -8.77
C LEU A 261 -25.04 -1.57 -8.69
N GLY A 262 -26.17 -1.06 -9.20
CA GLY A 262 -27.41 -1.81 -9.33
C GLY A 262 -28.30 -1.66 -8.11
N ASP A 263 -28.94 -2.76 -7.70
CA ASP A 263 -29.93 -2.76 -6.61
C ASP A 263 -29.29 -2.94 -5.21
N GLN A 264 -27.96 -2.98 -5.12
CA GLN A 264 -27.25 -3.08 -3.85
C GLN A 264 -27.44 -1.79 -3.04
N HIS A 265 -28.02 -1.91 -1.84
CA HIS A 265 -28.08 -0.79 -0.90
C HIS A 265 -26.71 -0.47 -0.31
N ASP A 266 -26.50 0.81 0.00
CA ASP A 266 -25.32 1.29 0.70
C ASP A 266 -25.29 0.70 2.13
N ILE A 267 -24.19 0.02 2.48
CA ILE A 267 -24.01 -0.59 3.80
C ILE A 267 -22.91 0.17 4.52
N ARG A 268 -23.22 0.70 5.69
CA ARG A 268 -22.30 1.54 6.46
C ARG A 268 -21.99 0.88 7.80
N CYS A 269 -20.73 0.93 8.20
CA CYS A 269 -20.30 0.48 9.52
C CYS A 269 -19.39 1.53 10.16
N PRO A 270 -19.66 1.96 11.41
CA PRO A 270 -18.76 2.88 12.10
C PRO A 270 -17.44 2.20 12.46
N ILE A 271 -16.35 2.97 12.43
CA ILE A 271 -15.02 2.51 12.81
C ILE A 271 -14.99 2.35 14.35
N PRO A 272 -14.70 1.14 14.88
CA PRO A 272 -14.61 0.93 16.31
C PRO A 272 -13.50 1.77 16.95
N ARG A 273 -13.76 2.32 18.14
CA ARG A 273 -12.79 3.12 18.90
C ARG A 273 -12.20 2.36 20.09
N ARG A 274 -11.00 2.76 20.51
CA ARG A 274 -10.37 2.22 21.72
C ARG A 274 -11.20 2.63 22.95
N ARG A 275 -11.39 1.71 23.89
CA ARG A 275 -11.97 2.02 25.20
C ARG A 275 -11.06 2.99 25.94
N ASN A 276 -11.66 4.05 26.50
CA ASN A 276 -10.96 5.05 27.32
C ASN A 276 -9.80 5.71 26.57
N ASP A 277 -10.00 5.99 25.28
CA ASP A 277 -8.99 6.68 24.47
C ASP A 277 -8.63 8.04 25.10
N LEU A 278 -7.35 8.39 25.05
CA LEU A 278 -6.81 9.63 25.62
C LEU A 278 -6.80 10.77 24.60
N ASP A 279 -6.99 10.45 23.32
CA ASP A 279 -7.14 11.43 22.26
C ASP A 279 -8.45 12.23 22.42
N ASP A 280 -8.48 13.42 21.84
CA ASP A 280 -9.65 14.30 21.86
C ASP A 280 -10.87 13.59 21.24
N PRO A 281 -12.00 13.45 21.98
CA PRO A 281 -13.21 12.81 21.46
C PRO A 281 -13.77 13.47 20.20
N GLU A 282 -13.55 14.79 20.00
CA GLU A 282 -14.01 15.52 18.81
C GLU A 282 -13.21 15.17 17.56
N ARG A 283 -12.02 14.58 17.71
CA ARG A 283 -11.20 14.16 16.57
C ARG A 283 -11.81 12.92 15.91
N GLY A 284 -11.98 12.94 14.59
CA GLY A 284 -12.38 11.78 13.81
C GLY A 284 -11.27 10.72 13.69
N MET A 285 -11.65 9.55 13.15
CA MET A 285 -10.73 8.45 12.86
C MET A 285 -10.84 8.05 11.39
N ILE A 286 -9.72 7.82 10.72
CA ILE A 286 -9.69 7.28 9.35
C ILE A 286 -8.80 6.04 9.28
N PHE A 287 -8.97 5.26 8.23
CA PHE A 287 -7.98 4.28 7.81
C PHE A 287 -6.85 4.95 7.03
N VAL A 288 -5.61 4.49 7.17
CA VAL A 288 -4.44 5.03 6.47
C VAL A 288 -3.96 4.14 5.33
N CYS A 289 -4.19 2.83 5.42
CA CYS A 289 -3.89 1.89 4.36
C CYS A 289 -4.76 0.62 4.50
N SER A 290 -4.78 -0.19 3.45
CA SER A 290 -5.45 -1.48 3.44
C SER A 290 -4.62 -2.53 2.70
N ALA A 291 -4.86 -3.79 3.02
CA ALA A 291 -4.39 -4.93 2.27
C ALA A 291 -5.54 -5.89 2.02
N THR A 292 -5.68 -6.34 0.76
CA THR A 292 -6.68 -7.34 0.37
C THR A 292 -6.02 -8.70 0.31
N HIS A 293 -6.57 -9.68 1.03
CA HIS A 293 -6.16 -11.07 0.89
C HIS A 293 -7.28 -11.89 0.27
N LYS A 294 -6.95 -12.62 -0.79
CA LYS A 294 -7.88 -13.47 -1.52
C LYS A 294 -7.33 -14.89 -1.59
N THR A 295 -8.15 -15.83 -1.10
CA THR A 295 -7.97 -17.26 -1.28
C THR A 295 -9.01 -17.79 -2.27
N LYS A 296 -9.01 -19.10 -2.53
CA LYS A 296 -10.05 -19.71 -3.39
C LYS A 296 -11.42 -19.80 -2.71
N SER A 297 -11.46 -19.80 -1.37
CA SER A 297 -12.68 -20.04 -0.59
C SER A 297 -13.23 -18.77 0.05
N MET A 298 -12.36 -17.83 0.38
CA MET A 298 -12.73 -16.60 1.08
C MET A 298 -11.78 -15.46 0.70
N PHE A 299 -12.25 -14.23 0.93
CA PHE A 299 -11.42 -13.05 0.94
C PHE A 299 -11.67 -12.26 2.23
N PHE A 300 -10.69 -11.47 2.63
CA PHE A 300 -10.82 -10.53 3.73
C PHE A 300 -9.88 -9.34 3.48
N PHE A 301 -10.11 -8.27 4.22
CA PHE A 301 -9.27 -7.09 4.19
C PHE A 301 -8.63 -6.87 5.55
N LEU A 302 -7.41 -6.35 5.56
CA LEU A 302 -6.79 -5.76 6.73
C LEU A 302 -6.72 -4.26 6.49
N ALA A 303 -7.44 -3.46 7.28
CA ALA A 303 -7.38 -2.00 7.21
C ALA A 303 -6.79 -1.44 8.50
N GLN A 304 -5.84 -0.51 8.37
CA GLN A 304 -5.13 0.06 9.51
C GLN A 304 -5.62 1.48 9.79
N THR A 305 -5.92 1.81 11.05
CA THR A 305 -6.31 3.16 11.49
C THR A 305 -5.09 4.08 11.71
N GLU A 306 -5.32 5.38 11.93
CA GLU A 306 -4.26 6.34 12.29
C GLU A 306 -3.48 5.98 13.56
N GLN A 307 -4.08 5.21 14.47
CA GLN A 307 -3.45 4.76 15.72
C GLN A 307 -2.69 3.43 15.55
N GLY A 308 -2.65 2.87 14.34
CA GLY A 308 -1.96 1.63 14.01
C GLY A 308 -2.78 0.36 14.25
N ASP A 309 -4.07 0.48 14.55
CA ASP A 309 -4.94 -0.67 14.78
C ASP A 309 -5.36 -1.30 13.46
N ILE A 310 -5.06 -2.59 13.30
CA ILE A 310 -5.50 -3.36 12.15
C ILE A 310 -6.86 -3.98 12.49
N PHE A 311 -7.83 -3.75 11.62
CA PHE A 311 -9.11 -4.45 11.61
C PHE A 311 -9.14 -5.46 10.48
N LYS A 312 -9.54 -6.68 10.80
CA LYS A 312 -9.98 -7.65 9.80
C LYS A 312 -11.41 -7.30 9.40
N ILE A 313 -11.60 -7.05 8.13
CA ILE A 313 -12.90 -6.73 7.54
C ILE A 313 -13.33 -7.92 6.69
N THR A 314 -14.54 -8.40 6.93
CA THR A 314 -15.21 -9.44 6.14
C THR A 314 -16.57 -8.92 5.68
N LEU A 315 -17.02 -9.42 4.53
CA LEU A 315 -18.33 -9.11 3.98
C LEU A 315 -19.16 -10.38 4.00
N GLU A 316 -20.32 -10.32 4.63
CA GLU A 316 -21.31 -11.39 4.51
C GLU A 316 -22.16 -11.13 3.27
N THR A 317 -22.40 -12.20 2.51
CA THR A 317 -23.15 -12.16 1.27
C THR A 317 -24.29 -13.16 1.34
N ASP A 318 -25.48 -12.73 0.95
CA ASP A 318 -26.60 -13.61 0.65
C ASP A 318 -26.85 -13.56 -0.85
N GLU A 319 -26.76 -14.72 -1.51
CA GLU A 319 -26.70 -14.82 -2.97
C GLU A 319 -25.60 -13.93 -3.57
N ASP A 320 -25.98 -12.93 -4.37
CA ASP A 320 -25.07 -11.98 -5.02
C ASP A 320 -25.02 -10.60 -4.31
N MET A 321 -25.76 -10.44 -3.20
CA MET A 321 -25.88 -9.17 -2.47
C MET A 321 -25.12 -9.22 -1.15
N VAL A 322 -24.43 -8.14 -0.82
CA VAL A 322 -23.81 -7.98 0.52
C VAL A 322 -24.92 -7.63 1.50
N THR A 323 -24.91 -8.28 2.67
CA THR A 323 -25.91 -8.07 3.73
C THR A 323 -25.33 -7.25 4.89
N GLU A 324 -24.09 -7.51 5.28
CA GLU A 324 -23.41 -6.79 6.36
C GLU A 324 -21.90 -6.73 6.17
N ILE A 325 -21.31 -5.66 6.71
CA ILE A 325 -19.86 -5.49 6.87
C ILE A 325 -19.53 -5.87 8.31
N LYS A 326 -18.59 -6.80 8.48
CA LYS A 326 -18.07 -7.22 9.78
C LYS A 326 -16.66 -6.69 9.98
N LEU A 327 -16.42 -6.07 11.14
CA LEU A 327 -15.12 -5.58 11.57
C LEU A 327 -14.73 -6.27 12.86
N LYS A 328 -13.52 -6.81 12.89
CA LYS A 328 -12.94 -7.43 14.08
C LYS A 328 -11.52 -6.92 14.31
N TYR A 329 -11.20 -6.54 15.54
CA TYR A 329 -9.88 -6.02 15.87
C TYR A 329 -8.82 -7.15 15.79
N PHE A 330 -7.87 -6.98 14.88
CA PHE A 330 -6.90 -8.02 14.52
C PHE A 330 -5.63 -7.96 15.37
N ASP A 331 -4.89 -6.86 15.33
CA ASP A 331 -3.71 -6.58 16.15
C ASP A 331 -3.29 -5.11 15.92
N THR A 332 -2.38 -4.58 16.75
CA THR A 332 -1.84 -3.22 16.58
C THR A 332 -0.37 -3.28 16.16
N VAL A 333 -0.03 -2.61 15.05
CA VAL A 333 1.35 -2.47 14.55
C VAL A 333 1.66 -1.01 14.28
N PRO A 334 2.94 -0.61 14.08
CA PRO A 334 3.25 0.77 13.73
C PRO A 334 2.53 1.22 12.45
N VAL A 335 2.12 2.50 12.43
CA VAL A 335 1.40 3.11 11.30
C VAL A 335 2.17 2.90 9.99
N ALA A 336 1.48 2.38 8.98
CA ALA A 336 2.04 1.95 7.71
C ALA A 336 1.54 2.78 6.55
N ALA A 337 2.47 3.09 5.64
CA ALA A 337 2.13 3.65 4.33
C ALA A 337 1.55 2.57 3.40
N SER A 338 1.94 1.30 3.60
CA SER A 338 1.44 0.17 2.80
C SER A 338 1.58 -1.15 3.55
N MET A 339 0.63 -2.06 3.34
CA MET A 339 0.65 -3.42 3.86
C MET A 339 0.56 -4.43 2.71
N CYS A 340 1.25 -5.56 2.84
CA CYS A 340 1.22 -6.65 1.86
C CYS A 340 0.98 -7.98 2.55
N VAL A 341 -0.18 -8.61 2.30
CA VAL A 341 -0.51 -9.95 2.82
C VAL A 341 -0.08 -11.01 1.81
N LEU A 342 0.93 -11.80 2.17
CA LEU A 342 1.51 -12.83 1.34
C LEU A 342 0.79 -14.17 1.54
N LYS A 343 0.70 -14.96 0.47
CA LYS A 343 0.10 -16.31 0.44
C LYS A 343 0.84 -17.32 1.32
N THR A 344 2.07 -17.02 1.72
CA THR A 344 2.88 -17.83 2.62
C THR A 344 2.55 -17.59 4.10
N GLY A 345 1.50 -16.80 4.41
CA GLY A 345 1.10 -16.51 5.79
C GLY A 345 1.94 -15.42 6.45
N PHE A 346 2.41 -14.45 5.66
CA PHE A 346 3.19 -13.32 6.18
C PHE A 346 2.48 -12.00 5.87
N LEU A 347 2.62 -11.04 6.78
CA LEU A 347 2.20 -9.66 6.63
C LEU A 347 3.44 -8.77 6.65
N PHE A 348 3.73 -8.11 5.54
CA PHE A 348 4.76 -7.08 5.47
C PHE A 348 4.14 -5.71 5.72
N VAL A 349 4.72 -4.97 6.66
CA VAL A 349 4.25 -3.65 7.11
C VAL A 349 5.34 -2.62 6.79
N ALA A 350 5.11 -1.85 5.73
CA ALA A 350 5.96 -0.73 5.36
C ALA A 350 5.55 0.51 6.17
N SER A 351 6.12 0.65 7.37
CA SER A 351 5.89 1.83 8.23
C SER A 351 6.14 3.14 7.49
N GLU A 352 5.29 4.15 7.70
CA GLU A 352 5.48 5.49 7.11
C GLU A 352 6.81 6.14 7.56
N PHE A 353 7.20 5.87 8.80
CA PHE A 353 8.42 6.32 9.44
C PHE A 353 9.01 5.22 10.33
N GLY A 354 10.32 5.26 10.54
CA GLY A 354 11.07 4.26 11.31
C GLY A 354 11.20 2.93 10.56
N ASN A 355 11.62 1.91 11.32
CA ASN A 355 11.84 0.54 10.81
C ASN A 355 10.57 -0.06 10.22
N HIS A 356 10.75 -1.00 9.30
CA HIS A 356 9.68 -1.78 8.67
C HIS A 356 9.67 -3.20 9.25
N TYR A 357 8.53 -3.88 9.16
CA TYR A 357 8.35 -5.14 9.88
C TYR A 357 7.79 -6.24 8.97
N LEU A 358 8.28 -7.45 9.15
CA LEU A 358 7.69 -8.65 8.61
C LEU A 358 7.12 -9.48 9.77
N TYR A 359 5.82 -9.73 9.73
CA TYR A 359 5.12 -10.57 10.68
C TYR A 359 4.69 -11.89 10.03
N GLN A 360 4.68 -12.96 10.80
CA GLN A 360 4.01 -14.20 10.45
C GLN A 360 2.60 -14.18 11.04
N ILE A 361 1.62 -14.55 10.22
CA ILE A 361 0.22 -14.69 10.62
C ILE A 361 0.08 -16.06 11.27
N ALA A 362 0.00 -16.09 12.60
CA ALA A 362 -0.20 -17.30 13.38
C ALA A 362 -1.68 -17.73 13.37
N HIS A 363 -2.58 -16.75 13.47
CA HIS A 363 -4.03 -16.95 13.53
C HIS A 363 -4.74 -15.92 12.63
N LEU A 364 -5.87 -16.32 12.05
CA LEU A 364 -6.69 -15.44 11.20
C LEU A 364 -7.66 -14.56 12.01
N GLY A 365 -7.63 -14.63 13.34
CA GLY A 365 -8.46 -13.83 14.23
C GLY A 365 -9.93 -14.25 14.29
N ASP A 366 -10.30 -15.46 13.87
CA ASP A 366 -11.69 -15.94 13.88
C ASP A 366 -12.08 -16.60 15.21
N ASP A 367 -11.22 -17.47 15.74
CA ASP A 367 -11.51 -18.33 16.91
C ASP A 367 -10.97 -17.74 18.24
N ASP A 368 -11.37 -16.52 18.59
CA ASP A 368 -11.03 -15.89 19.87
C ASP A 368 -12.24 -15.19 20.53
N ASP A 369 -12.08 -14.82 21.81
CA ASP A 369 -13.11 -14.14 22.60
C ASP A 369 -13.25 -12.63 22.26
N GLU A 370 -12.66 -12.17 21.16
CA GLU A 370 -12.72 -10.76 20.77
C GLU A 370 -14.06 -10.42 20.12
N PRO A 371 -14.64 -9.25 20.44
CA PRO A 371 -15.91 -8.84 19.87
C PRO A 371 -15.79 -8.62 18.35
N GLU A 372 -16.74 -9.19 17.61
CA GLU A 372 -16.97 -8.88 16.21
C GLU A 372 -18.10 -7.87 16.10
N PHE A 373 -17.89 -6.81 15.31
CA PHE A 373 -18.84 -5.73 15.10
C PHE A 373 -19.45 -5.86 13.72
N SER A 374 -20.77 -5.77 13.61
CA SER A 374 -21.48 -5.82 12.33
C SER A 374 -22.23 -4.51 12.07
N SER A 375 -22.29 -4.09 10.79
CA SER A 375 -23.16 -3.01 10.33
C SER A 375 -24.65 -3.24 10.61
N ALA A 376 -25.09 -4.48 10.81
CA ALA A 376 -26.49 -4.80 11.14
C ALA A 376 -26.81 -4.65 12.63
N MET A 377 -25.81 -4.48 13.50
CA MET A 377 -26.05 -4.28 14.93
C MET A 377 -26.63 -2.86 15.15
N PRO A 378 -27.77 -2.74 15.86
CA PRO A 378 -28.37 -1.44 16.11
C PRO A 378 -27.49 -0.64 17.07
N LEU A 379 -27.07 0.55 16.63
CA LEU A 379 -26.43 1.57 17.44
C LEU A 379 -27.35 2.80 17.49
N GLU A 380 -27.32 3.54 18.60
CA GLU A 380 -27.97 4.85 18.66
C GLU A 380 -27.18 5.85 17.78
N GLU A 381 -27.86 6.90 17.32
CA GLU A 381 -27.25 7.91 16.44
C GLU A 381 -26.10 8.62 17.18
N GLY A 382 -24.87 8.48 16.68
CA GLY A 382 -23.65 9.03 17.29
C GLY A 382 -22.87 8.06 18.18
N ASP A 383 -23.42 6.87 18.48
CA ASP A 383 -22.68 5.82 19.18
C ASP A 383 -21.75 5.06 18.23
N THR A 384 -20.68 4.48 18.79
CA THR A 384 -19.74 3.62 18.08
C THR A 384 -19.40 2.38 18.89
N PHE A 385 -18.80 1.40 18.21
CA PHE A 385 -18.28 0.20 18.85
C PHE A 385 -16.99 0.50 19.61
N PHE A 386 -16.75 -0.25 20.70
CA PHE A 386 -15.55 -0.09 21.52
C PHE A 386 -14.79 -1.39 21.71
N PHE A 387 -13.47 -1.35 21.48
CA PHE A 387 -12.55 -2.48 21.68
C PHE A 387 -11.41 -2.11 22.64
N ALA A 388 -10.73 -3.13 23.17
CA ALA A 388 -9.55 -2.92 24.02
C ALA A 388 -8.29 -3.33 23.25
N PRO A 389 -7.30 -2.43 23.06
CA PRO A 389 -6.05 -2.80 22.41
C PRO A 389 -5.28 -3.83 23.26
N ARG A 390 -4.57 -4.74 22.60
CA ARG A 390 -3.80 -5.81 23.26
C ARG A 390 -2.43 -6.02 22.60
N PRO A 391 -1.47 -6.70 23.28
CA PRO A 391 -0.26 -7.17 22.64
C PRO A 391 -0.56 -8.15 21.51
N LEU A 392 0.38 -8.29 20.56
CA LEU A 392 0.23 -9.15 19.39
C LEU A 392 -0.19 -10.57 19.77
N ARG A 393 -1.30 -11.04 19.19
CA ARG A 393 -1.78 -12.43 19.33
C ARG A 393 -1.89 -13.14 18.00
N ASN A 394 -2.34 -12.45 16.96
CA ASN A 394 -2.52 -13.01 15.63
C ASN A 394 -1.24 -12.94 14.80
N LEU A 395 -0.37 -11.98 15.12
CA LEU A 395 0.91 -11.74 14.46
C LEU A 395 2.11 -12.10 15.36
N VAL A 396 3.14 -12.69 14.76
CA VAL A 396 4.45 -12.90 15.40
C VAL A 396 5.48 -12.10 14.63
N LEU A 397 6.26 -11.24 15.31
CA LEU A 397 7.33 -10.50 14.67
C LEU A 397 8.45 -11.46 14.26
N VAL A 398 8.82 -11.45 12.98
CA VAL A 398 9.82 -12.35 12.40
C VAL A 398 11.07 -11.60 11.94
N ASP A 399 10.87 -10.44 11.33
CA ASP A 399 11.98 -9.60 10.89
C ASP A 399 11.69 -8.12 11.08
N GLU A 400 12.74 -7.37 11.35
CA GLU A 400 12.73 -5.93 11.45
C GLU A 400 13.78 -5.38 10.48
N MET A 401 13.32 -4.63 9.49
CA MET A 401 14.18 -4.00 8.49
C MET A 401 14.47 -2.57 8.92
N ASP A 402 15.74 -2.31 9.21
CA ASP A 402 16.18 -1.01 9.70
C ASP A 402 15.95 0.12 8.68
N SER A 403 15.46 1.24 9.20
CA SER A 403 15.23 2.46 8.44
C SER A 403 15.56 3.67 9.28
N LEU A 404 16.35 4.56 8.68
CA LEU A 404 16.76 5.83 9.26
C LEU A 404 15.75 6.95 9.00
N SER A 405 14.67 6.68 8.27
CA SER A 405 13.66 7.68 7.94
C SER A 405 12.78 7.99 9.15
N PRO A 406 12.50 9.25 9.50
CA PRO A 406 13.11 10.46 8.98
C PRO A 406 14.40 10.80 9.74
N ILE A 407 15.45 11.19 9.02
CA ILE A 407 16.67 11.76 9.63
C ILE A 407 16.39 13.24 9.90
N MET A 408 16.39 13.63 11.17
CA MET A 408 16.12 15.01 11.59
C MET A 408 17.42 15.79 11.81
N ALA A 409 18.46 15.12 12.31
CA ALA A 409 19.79 15.69 12.49
C ALA A 409 20.86 14.61 12.38
N CYS A 410 22.06 15.01 11.93
CA CYS A 410 23.23 14.16 11.87
C CYS A 410 24.46 14.94 12.34
N GLN A 411 25.26 14.33 13.21
CA GLN A 411 26.57 14.83 13.63
C GLN A 411 27.63 13.78 13.34
N VAL A 412 28.71 14.19 12.68
CA VAL A 412 29.87 13.34 12.40
C VAL A 412 30.94 13.67 13.42
N ALA A 413 31.24 12.71 14.30
CA ALA A 413 32.21 12.90 15.38
C ALA A 413 32.86 11.56 15.73
N ASP A 414 34.09 11.58 16.22
CA ASP A 414 34.72 10.43 16.83
C ASP A 414 34.62 10.55 18.36
N LEU A 415 33.50 10.09 18.93
CA LEU A 415 33.32 10.09 20.39
C LEU A 415 33.73 8.75 21.01
N ALA A 416 33.86 7.71 20.19
CA ALA A 416 34.27 6.38 20.63
C ALA A 416 35.80 6.17 20.60
N ASN A 417 36.57 7.12 20.07
CA ASN A 417 38.02 7.02 19.84
C ASN A 417 38.38 5.78 18.99
N GLU A 418 37.64 5.57 17.90
CA GLU A 418 37.79 4.42 16.99
C GLU A 418 38.63 4.78 15.74
N ASP A 419 39.30 5.94 15.71
CA ASP A 419 40.01 6.57 14.57
C ASP A 419 39.11 6.94 13.38
N THR A 420 38.11 6.12 13.05
CA THR A 420 37.07 6.42 12.06
C THR A 420 35.88 7.09 12.73
N PRO A 421 35.48 8.32 12.31
CA PRO A 421 34.37 9.01 12.93
C PRO A 421 33.05 8.27 12.72
N GLN A 422 32.18 8.33 13.72
CA GLN A 422 30.85 7.74 13.68
C GLN A 422 29.81 8.78 13.24
N LEU A 423 28.68 8.30 12.72
CA LEU A 423 27.53 9.17 12.43
C LEU A 423 26.50 9.02 13.55
N TYR A 424 26.27 10.11 14.30
CA TYR A 424 25.22 10.20 15.30
C TYR A 424 23.97 10.79 14.67
N ILE A 425 22.92 9.99 14.57
CA ILE A 425 21.71 10.31 13.82
C ILE A 425 20.52 10.36 14.78
N ALA A 426 19.88 11.52 14.87
CA ALA A 426 18.57 11.65 15.50
C ALA A 426 17.49 11.39 14.44
N CYS A 427 16.78 10.27 14.58
CA CYS A 427 15.77 9.83 13.60
C CYS A 427 14.55 9.17 14.24
N GLY A 428 13.45 9.10 13.50
CA GLY A 428 12.20 8.46 13.92
C GLY A 428 11.08 9.47 14.18
N ARG A 429 9.93 8.96 14.67
CA ARG A 429 8.70 9.73 14.82
C ARG A 429 8.03 9.40 16.16
N GLY A 430 7.68 10.45 16.92
CA GLY A 430 6.94 10.32 18.17
C GLY A 430 7.61 9.34 19.15
N PRO A 431 6.89 8.35 19.69
CA PRO A 431 7.44 7.39 20.65
C PRO A 431 8.46 6.41 20.04
N ARG A 432 8.57 6.34 18.70
CA ARG A 432 9.52 5.48 17.97
C ARG A 432 10.79 6.24 17.54
N SER A 433 11.08 7.38 18.17
CA SER A 433 12.29 8.16 17.91
C SER A 433 13.51 7.53 18.59
N THR A 434 14.65 7.56 17.91
CA THR A 434 15.91 6.94 18.35
C THR A 434 17.11 7.82 18.01
N LEU A 435 18.17 7.75 18.83
CA LEU A 435 19.50 8.23 18.49
C LEU A 435 20.33 7.03 18.06
N ARG A 436 20.68 6.94 16.77
CA ARG A 436 21.43 5.81 16.20
C ARG A 436 22.88 6.21 15.93
N VAL A 437 23.81 5.32 16.26
CA VAL A 437 25.24 5.49 15.97
C VAL A 437 25.60 4.57 14.81
N LEU A 438 25.94 5.13 13.66
CA LEU A 438 26.39 4.34 12.51
C LEU A 438 27.90 4.29 12.45
N ARG A 439 28.40 3.07 12.27
CA ARG A 439 29.81 2.76 12.03
C ARG A 439 29.92 2.11 10.66
N HIS A 440 30.93 2.48 9.90
CA HIS A 440 31.21 1.81 8.63
C HIS A 440 31.98 0.51 8.92
N GLY A 441 31.36 -0.62 8.62
CA GLY A 441 31.95 -1.93 8.86
C GLY A 441 31.02 -3.06 8.45
N LEU A 442 31.33 -4.25 8.95
CA LEU A 442 30.47 -5.42 8.83
C LEU A 442 29.58 -5.54 10.07
N GLU A 443 28.34 -5.95 9.88
CA GLU A 443 27.43 -6.27 10.98
C GLU A 443 28.01 -7.41 11.81
N VAL A 444 28.01 -7.24 13.13
CA VAL A 444 28.44 -8.26 14.08
C VAL A 444 27.22 -8.70 14.88
N SER A 445 26.77 -9.93 14.67
CA SER A 445 25.68 -10.52 15.45
C SER A 445 26.23 -11.06 16.77
N GLU A 446 25.85 -10.41 17.87
CA GLU A 446 26.24 -10.81 19.21
C GLU A 446 25.47 -12.07 19.65
N MET A 447 26.14 -13.22 19.66
CA MET A 447 25.52 -14.51 19.99
C MET A 447 25.45 -14.79 21.50
N ALA A 448 26.43 -14.29 22.26
CA ALA A 448 26.50 -14.47 23.71
C ALA A 448 27.44 -13.42 24.32
N VAL A 449 27.09 -12.97 25.53
CA VAL A 449 27.89 -12.03 26.33
C VAL A 449 28.13 -12.64 27.69
N SER A 450 29.39 -12.79 28.07
CA SER A 450 29.78 -13.26 29.39
C SER A 450 30.97 -12.44 29.87
N GLU A 451 30.78 -11.75 30.99
CA GLU A 451 31.85 -11.02 31.65
C GLU A 451 32.84 -12.01 32.30
N LEU A 452 34.13 -11.81 32.05
CA LEU A 452 35.19 -12.63 32.62
C LEU A 452 35.87 -11.88 33.78
N PRO A 453 36.20 -12.55 34.90
CA PRO A 453 36.95 -11.91 35.97
C PRO A 453 38.42 -11.66 35.57
N GLY A 454 38.96 -10.52 35.98
CA GLY A 454 40.34 -10.12 35.66
C GLY A 454 40.49 -9.61 34.23
N ASN A 455 41.71 -9.65 33.69
CA ASN A 455 42.05 -9.16 32.35
C ASN A 455 42.50 -10.33 31.45
N PRO A 456 41.58 -11.04 30.78
CA PRO A 456 41.93 -12.12 29.87
C PRO A 456 42.78 -11.59 28.71
N ASN A 457 43.86 -12.30 28.34
CA ASN A 457 44.80 -11.88 27.30
C ASN A 457 44.68 -12.69 26.00
N ALA A 458 43.98 -13.83 26.01
CA ALA A 458 43.81 -14.70 24.86
C ALA A 458 42.62 -15.66 25.02
N VAL A 459 42.10 -16.12 23.87
CA VAL A 459 41.01 -17.11 23.76
C VAL A 459 41.31 -18.08 22.61
N TRP A 460 41.07 -19.37 22.82
CA TRP A 460 41.22 -20.41 21.80
C TRP A 460 40.01 -21.34 21.79
N THR A 461 39.65 -21.82 20.61
CA THR A 461 38.61 -22.83 20.41
C THR A 461 39.25 -24.11 19.83
N VAL A 462 39.06 -25.24 20.49
CA VAL A 462 39.65 -26.53 20.07
C VAL A 462 38.54 -27.57 19.90
N LYS A 463 38.43 -28.15 18.71
CA LYS A 463 37.48 -29.25 18.46
C LYS A 463 37.88 -30.51 19.23
N ARG A 464 36.89 -31.32 19.61
CA ARG A 464 37.12 -32.59 20.32
C ARG A 464 37.81 -33.66 19.44
N ARG A 465 37.62 -33.63 18.13
CA ARG A 465 38.23 -34.55 17.16
C ARG A 465 38.68 -33.78 15.91
N VAL A 466 39.71 -34.30 15.25
CA VAL A 466 40.12 -33.85 13.91
C VAL A 466 39.14 -34.51 12.92
N ASP A 467 38.49 -33.72 12.06
CA ASP A 467 37.68 -34.25 10.97
C ASP A 467 38.63 -34.97 10.00
N GLY A 468 38.43 -36.28 9.83
CA GLY A 468 39.26 -37.16 9.00
C GLY A 468 38.76 -37.29 7.58
#